data_AF-A0A4Y2GMV5-F1
#
_entry.id   AF-A0A4Y2GMV5-F1
#
_cell.length_a   1.000
_cell.length_b   1.000
_cell.length_c   1.000
_cell.angle_alpha   90.00
_cell.angle_beta   90.00
_cell.angle_gamma   90.00
#
_symmetry.space_group_name_H-M   'P 1'
#
loop_
_entity.id
_entity.type
_entity.pdbx_description
1 polymer ?
#
loop_
_entity_poly.entity_id
_entity_poly.type
_entity_poly.pdbx_seq_one_letter_code
_entity_poly.pdbx_strand_id
1 'polypeptide(L)'
;MDEWKRVAWWDEARFLIHHVDGRVRVSRLPGEQLLPSCTAGHTQASGGGIMLWGTFSWAALGSVVVVEQTMKAANYMNIIADELQPYMAFVFPTGNGIFQQDNAPCHKAPISKAPCPRLLE
;
A
#
# COMPACT_ATOMS: atom_id res chain seq x y z
N MET A 1 6.66 -24.46 -6.86
CA MET A 1 5.57 -23.62 -7.41
C MET A 1 4.38 -23.57 -6.45
N ASP A 2 4.01 -24.70 -5.83
CA ASP A 2 2.86 -24.77 -4.91
C ASP A 2 3.02 -24.02 -3.59
N GLU A 3 4.23 -23.73 -3.15
CA GLU A 3 4.47 -22.96 -1.91
C GLU A 3 3.93 -21.53 -2.01
N TRP A 4 4.03 -20.89 -3.18
CA TRP A 4 3.48 -19.55 -3.42
C TRP A 4 1.96 -19.50 -3.32
N LYS A 5 1.27 -20.62 -3.55
CA LYS A 5 -0.19 -20.70 -3.36
C LYS A 5 -0.60 -20.60 -1.89
N ARG A 6 0.36 -20.79 -0.96
CA ARG A 6 0.15 -20.71 0.48
C ARG A 6 0.49 -19.33 1.04
N VAL A 7 0.95 -18.39 0.21
CA VAL A 7 1.33 -17.05 0.64
C VAL A 7 0.13 -16.11 0.49
N ALA A 8 -0.14 -15.36 1.55
CA ALA A 8 -0.90 -14.13 1.47
C ALA A 8 0.07 -12.94 1.50
N TRP A 9 -0.15 -12.01 0.59
CA TRP A 9 0.57 -10.74 0.47
C TRP A 9 -0.32 -9.60 0.96
N TRP A 10 0.29 -8.57 1.52
CA TRP A 10 -0.34 -7.27 1.67
C TRP A 10 0.72 -6.19 1.55
N ASP A 11 0.26 -4.99 1.27
CA ASP A 11 1.12 -3.82 1.17
C ASP A 11 0.31 -2.54 1.38
N GLU A 12 1.02 -1.47 1.67
CA GLU A 12 0.49 -0.11 1.74
C GLU A 12 0.84 0.66 0.47
N ALA A 13 -0.18 1.07 -0.29
CA ALA A 13 -0.02 1.87 -1.49
C ALA A 13 -0.62 3.28 -1.29
N ARG A 14 0.15 4.31 -1.64
CA ARG A 14 -0.34 5.70 -1.64
C ARG A 14 -0.80 6.12 -3.02
N PHE A 15 -2.08 6.43 -3.15
CA PHE A 15 -2.69 7.00 -4.35
C PHE A 15 -2.81 8.50 -4.20
N LEU A 16 -2.21 9.27 -5.12
CA LEU A 16 -2.33 10.72 -5.09
C LEU A 16 -3.65 11.13 -5.77
N ILE A 17 -4.45 11.97 -5.11
CA ILE A 17 -5.71 12.49 -5.68
C ILE A 17 -5.40 13.41 -6.86
N HIS A 18 -4.31 14.17 -6.72
CA HIS A 18 -3.68 14.88 -7.81
C HIS A 18 -2.34 14.19 -8.16
N HIS A 19 -2.39 13.09 -8.92
CA HIS A 19 -1.20 12.51 -9.54
C HIS A 19 -0.98 13.13 -10.93
N VAL A 20 0.00 14.00 -11.05
CA VAL A 20 0.56 14.37 -12.35
C VAL A 20 2.06 14.43 -12.09
N ASP A 21 2.89 13.92 -12.99
CA ASP A 21 4.35 14.17 -13.03
C ASP A 21 4.68 15.68 -13.07
N GLY A 22 3.68 16.58 -12.96
CA GLY A 22 3.69 18.02 -13.14
C GLY A 22 4.07 18.47 -14.54
N ARG A 23 4.62 17.56 -15.34
CA ARG A 23 5.31 17.80 -16.60
C ARG A 23 4.32 17.73 -17.75
N VAL A 24 3.82 18.89 -18.13
CA VAL A 24 3.19 19.08 -19.43
C VAL A 24 4.29 19.12 -20.49
N ARG A 25 4.21 18.23 -21.50
CA ARG A 25 5.10 18.28 -22.65
C ARG A 25 4.54 19.25 -23.68
N VAL A 26 5.37 20.18 -24.13
CA VAL A 26 5.04 21.18 -25.15
C VAL A 26 6.10 21.13 -26.25
N SER A 27 5.67 21.30 -27.51
CA SER A 27 6.59 21.49 -28.63
C SER A 27 6.91 22.98 -28.77
N ARG A 28 8.19 23.34 -28.96
CA ARG A 28 8.65 24.74 -29.06
C ARG A 28 9.93 24.86 -29.86
N LEU A 29 10.19 26.06 -30.39
CA LEU A 29 11.42 26.42 -31.08
C LEU A 29 12.51 26.88 -30.08
N PRO A 30 13.79 26.95 -30.50
CA PRO A 30 14.86 27.56 -29.70
C PRO A 30 14.50 29.00 -29.31
N GLY A 31 14.56 29.32 -28.01
CA GLY A 31 14.26 30.66 -27.48
C GLY A 31 12.86 30.82 -26.87
N GLU A 32 11.93 29.89 -27.09
CA GLU A 32 10.54 30.00 -26.63
C GLU A 32 10.30 29.45 -25.21
N GLN A 33 11.36 29.08 -24.48
CA GLN A 33 11.26 28.36 -23.20
C GLN A 33 10.47 29.09 -22.12
N LEU A 34 10.48 30.43 -22.12
CA LEU A 34 9.85 31.27 -21.11
C LEU A 34 8.48 31.80 -21.54
N LEU A 35 7.96 31.39 -22.71
CA LEU A 35 6.62 31.78 -23.11
C LEU A 35 5.59 31.23 -22.11
N PRO A 36 4.56 32.00 -21.73
CA PRO A 36 3.50 31.52 -20.85
C PRO A 36 2.84 30.22 -21.33
N SER A 37 2.76 30.02 -22.64
CA SER A 37 2.26 28.77 -23.27
C SER A 37 3.21 27.58 -23.13
N CYS A 38 4.49 27.83 -22.82
CA CYS A 38 5.54 26.83 -22.68
C CYS A 38 5.93 26.56 -21.21
N THR A 39 5.31 27.25 -20.26
CA THR A 39 5.55 27.11 -18.82
C THR A 39 4.27 26.72 -18.09
N ALA A 40 4.34 25.70 -17.24
CA ALA A 40 3.27 25.36 -16.31
C ALA A 40 3.64 25.82 -14.89
N GLY A 41 2.74 26.56 -14.23
CA GLY A 41 2.89 26.92 -12.82
C GLY A 41 2.84 25.67 -11.94
N HIS A 42 3.72 25.59 -10.94
CA HIS A 42 3.75 24.50 -9.97
C HIS A 42 3.05 24.94 -8.68
N THR A 43 1.90 24.34 -8.36
CA THR A 43 1.26 24.54 -7.06
C THR A 43 1.93 23.64 -6.03
N GLN A 44 2.56 24.22 -5.01
CA GLN A 44 3.29 23.51 -3.95
C GLN A 44 2.37 22.86 -2.89
N ALA A 45 1.09 22.70 -3.19
CA ALA A 45 0.18 21.96 -2.31
C ALA A 45 0.20 20.50 -2.76
N SER A 46 0.71 19.60 -1.90
CA SER A 46 0.57 18.16 -2.10
C SER A 46 -0.91 17.89 -2.21
N GLY A 47 -1.43 17.68 -3.41
CA GLY A 47 -2.86 17.64 -3.70
C GLY A 47 -3.56 16.39 -3.15
N GLY A 48 -3.41 16.14 -1.85
CA GLY A 48 -3.91 14.98 -1.14
C GLY A 48 -3.29 13.66 -1.62
N GLY A 49 -3.31 12.68 -0.74
CA GLY A 49 -3.14 11.29 -1.13
C GLY A 49 -3.92 10.40 -0.19
N ILE A 50 -4.49 9.34 -0.73
CA ILE A 50 -5.18 8.30 0.02
C ILE A 50 -4.19 7.16 0.17
N MET A 51 -3.91 6.76 1.41
CA MET A 51 -3.14 5.56 1.69
C MET A 51 -4.11 4.39 1.79
N LEU A 52 -3.84 3.33 1.04
CA LEU A 52 -4.62 2.10 1.07
C LEU A 52 -3.74 0.98 1.60
N TRP A 53 -4.29 0.16 2.48
CA TRP A 53 -3.76 -1.16 2.80
C TRP A 53 -4.60 -2.18 2.05
N GLY A 54 -3.97 -3.20 1.46
CA GLY A 54 -4.71 -4.25 0.78
C GLY A 54 -4.03 -5.59 0.89
N THR A 55 -4.82 -6.67 0.93
CA THR A 55 -4.30 -8.05 0.97
C THR A 55 -4.85 -8.91 -0.17
N PHE A 56 -4.06 -9.87 -0.63
CA PHE A 56 -4.47 -10.88 -1.60
C PHE A 56 -3.62 -12.14 -1.50
N SER A 57 -4.09 -13.20 -2.15
CA SER A 57 -3.37 -14.47 -2.27
C SER A 57 -3.61 -15.06 -3.66
N TRP A 58 -3.01 -16.22 -3.92
CA TRP A 58 -3.30 -16.98 -5.15
C TRP A 58 -4.79 -17.34 -5.28
N ALA A 59 -5.47 -17.62 -4.17
CA ALA A 59 -6.81 -18.19 -4.17
C ALA A 59 -7.93 -17.12 -4.17
N ALA A 60 -7.67 -15.95 -3.57
CA ALA A 60 -8.68 -14.90 -3.44
C ALA A 60 -8.06 -13.51 -3.26
N LEU A 61 -8.79 -12.49 -3.69
CA LEU A 61 -8.54 -11.11 -3.25
C LEU A 61 -9.08 -10.92 -1.83
N GLY A 62 -8.37 -10.17 -1.01
CA GLY A 62 -8.80 -9.78 0.32
C GLY A 62 -9.27 -8.32 0.38
N SER A 63 -9.39 -7.81 1.59
CA SER A 63 -9.90 -6.46 1.85
C SER A 63 -8.94 -5.37 1.37
N VAL A 64 -9.52 -4.20 1.06
CA VAL A 64 -8.80 -2.95 0.84
C VAL A 64 -9.32 -1.94 1.86
N VAL A 65 -8.43 -1.41 2.69
CA VAL A 65 -8.75 -0.50 3.80
C VAL A 65 -8.12 0.86 3.52
N VAL A 66 -8.91 1.93 3.69
CA VAL A 66 -8.37 3.29 3.67
C VAL A 66 -7.67 3.55 5.00
N VAL A 67 -6.39 3.91 4.93
CA VAL A 67 -5.59 4.32 6.08
C VAL A 67 -5.56 5.84 6.13
N GLU A 68 -6.11 6.41 7.20
CA GLU A 68 -6.09 7.86 7.37
C GLU A 68 -4.65 8.36 7.59
N GLN A 69 -4.14 9.10 6.60
CA GLN A 69 -2.83 9.77 6.55
C GLN A 69 -1.60 8.84 6.62
N THR A 70 -1.30 8.30 7.80
CA THR A 70 -0.07 7.55 8.09
C THR A 70 -0.40 6.32 8.90
N MET A 71 0.12 5.16 8.48
CA MET A 71 -0.02 3.93 9.24
C MET A 71 0.68 4.04 10.61
N LYS A 72 -0.14 4.04 11.66
CA LYS A 72 0.31 3.95 13.05
C LYS A 72 0.14 2.52 13.53
N ALA A 73 0.94 2.12 14.54
CA ALA A 73 0.87 0.78 15.11
C ALA A 73 -0.54 0.38 15.58
N ALA A 74 -1.31 1.30 16.16
CA ALA A 74 -2.70 1.03 16.58
C ALA A 74 -3.63 0.71 15.39
N ASN A 75 -3.54 1.50 14.31
CA ASN A 75 -4.33 1.27 13.10
C ASN A 75 -3.95 -0.06 12.45
N TYR A 76 -2.66 -0.39 12.46
CA TYR A 76 -2.17 -1.68 11.99
C TYR A 76 -2.77 -2.84 12.77
N MET A 77 -2.80 -2.76 14.11
CA MET A 77 -3.39 -3.82 14.94
C MET A 77 -4.88 -4.03 14.66
N ASN A 78 -5.64 -2.96 14.43
CA ASN A 78 -7.05 -3.08 14.06
C ASN A 78 -7.22 -3.76 12.71
N ILE A 79 -6.43 -3.38 11.70
CA ILE A 79 -6.45 -4.03 10.38
C ILE A 79 -6.11 -5.53 10.49
N ILE A 80 -5.13 -5.89 11.33
CA ILE A 80 -4.77 -7.29 11.55
C ILE A 80 -5.93 -8.09 12.16
N ALA A 81 -6.57 -7.54 13.19
CA ALA A 81 -7.65 -8.20 13.90
C ALA A 81 -8.94 -8.30 13.05
N ASP A 82 -9.32 -7.20 12.41
CA ASP A 82 -10.63 -7.05 11.78
C ASP A 82 -10.65 -7.58 10.34
N GLU A 83 -9.52 -7.50 9.61
CA GLU A 83 -9.48 -7.81 8.19
C GLU A 83 -8.62 -9.03 7.89
N LEU A 84 -7.37 -9.04 8.39
CA LEU A 84 -6.42 -10.08 8.02
C LEU A 84 -6.75 -11.43 8.68
N GLN A 85 -6.99 -11.48 9.98
CA GLN A 85 -7.25 -12.75 10.68
C GLN A 85 -8.44 -13.51 10.08
N PRO A 86 -9.61 -12.87 9.82
CA PRO A 86 -10.71 -13.51 9.12
C PRO A 86 -10.33 -13.97 7.71
N TYR A 87 -9.60 -13.13 6.96
CA TYR A 87 -9.14 -13.48 5.61
C TYR A 87 -8.22 -14.71 5.60
N MET A 88 -7.26 -14.79 6.53
CA MET A 88 -6.36 -15.92 6.67
C MET A 88 -7.10 -17.21 7.04
N ALA A 89 -8.09 -17.13 7.93
CA ALA A 89 -8.94 -18.27 8.28
C ALA A 89 -9.79 -18.74 7.09
N PHE A 90 -10.24 -17.81 6.24
CA PHE A 90 -11.01 -18.11 5.04
C PHE A 90 -10.15 -18.77 3.94
N VAL A 91 -8.99 -18.19 3.63
CA VAL A 91 -8.13 -18.66 2.52
C VAL A 91 -7.32 -19.89 2.92
N PHE A 92 -6.90 -19.98 4.18
CA PHE A 92 -6.07 -21.08 4.71
C PHE A 92 -6.74 -21.73 5.93
N PRO A 93 -7.88 -22.42 5.75
CA PRO A 93 -8.65 -23.00 6.85
C PRO A 93 -7.89 -24.06 7.65
N THR A 94 -6.87 -24.67 7.04
CA THR A 94 -5.95 -25.62 7.69
C THR A 94 -4.83 -24.96 8.49
N GLY A 95 -4.79 -23.62 8.56
CA GLY A 95 -3.75 -22.87 9.29
C GLY A 95 -2.36 -22.99 8.68
N ASN A 96 -2.26 -23.42 7.43
CA ASN A 96 -1.00 -23.65 6.71
C ASN A 96 -0.58 -22.45 5.86
N GLY A 97 -1.32 -21.35 5.96
CA GLY A 97 -1.03 -20.08 5.29
C GLY A 97 0.27 -19.46 5.79
N ILE A 98 0.92 -18.75 4.90
CA ILE A 98 2.17 -18.06 5.13
C ILE A 98 1.95 -16.57 4.93
N PHE A 99 2.50 -15.79 5.84
CA PHE A 99 2.27 -14.37 5.96
C PHE A 99 3.53 -13.60 5.53
N GLN A 100 3.44 -12.78 4.47
CA GLN A 100 4.54 -11.94 3.97
C GLN A 100 4.26 -10.44 4.12
N GLN A 101 5.00 -9.77 5.02
CA GLN A 101 5.04 -8.30 5.17
C GLN A 101 6.36 -7.76 4.65
N ASP A 102 6.37 -6.46 4.39
CA ASP A 102 7.63 -5.73 4.29
C ASP A 102 8.31 -5.54 5.66
N ASN A 103 9.47 -4.89 5.65
CA ASN A 103 10.30 -4.70 6.84
C ASN A 103 10.14 -3.31 7.47
N ALA A 104 9.04 -2.59 7.20
CA ALA A 104 8.85 -1.23 7.70
C ALA A 104 8.80 -1.19 9.24
N PRO A 105 9.21 -0.06 9.86
CA PRO A 105 9.35 0.03 11.32
C PRO A 105 8.09 -0.31 12.12
N CYS A 106 6.90 -0.06 11.56
CA CYS A 106 5.61 -0.40 12.19
C CYS A 106 5.37 -1.91 12.31
N HIS A 107 5.83 -2.71 11.35
CA HIS A 107 5.66 -4.18 11.36
C HIS A 107 6.64 -4.89 12.29
N LYS A 108 7.70 -4.19 12.71
CA LYS A 108 8.73 -4.71 13.64
C LYS A 108 8.46 -4.41 15.10
N ALA A 109 7.47 -3.57 15.40
CA ALA A 109 7.14 -3.22 16.78
C ALA A 109 6.77 -4.47 17.60
N PRO A 110 7.13 -4.54 18.89
CA PRO A 110 6.81 -5.71 19.72
C PRO A 110 5.31 -6.05 19.74
N ILE A 111 4.46 -5.02 19.64
CA ILE A 111 3.01 -5.17 19.65
C ILE A 111 2.46 -5.82 18.37
N SER A 112 3.13 -5.64 17.22
CA SER A 112 2.69 -6.18 15.92
C SER A 112 3.12 -7.63 15.66
N LYS A 113 4.00 -8.20 16.50
CA LYS A 113 4.43 -9.61 16.41
C LYS A 113 3.51 -10.60 17.13
N ALA A 114 2.62 -10.10 17.99
CA ALA A 114 1.76 -10.91 18.85
C ALA A 114 0.63 -11.69 18.13
N PRO A 115 0.05 -11.28 16.98
CA PRO A 115 -1.17 -11.93 16.48
C PRO A 115 -1.02 -13.02 15.40
N CYS A 116 0.15 -13.25 14.81
CA CYS A 116 0.21 -13.89 13.48
C CYS A 116 0.94 -15.27 13.44
N PRO A 117 0.39 -16.30 12.77
CA PRO A 117 1.11 -17.56 12.51
C PRO A 117 2.31 -17.34 11.58
N ARG A 118 3.38 -18.13 11.80
CA ARG A 118 4.65 -18.23 11.05
C ARG A 118 4.88 -17.16 9.95
N LEU A 119 5.54 -16.08 10.36
CA LEU A 119 6.01 -15.00 9.49
C LEU A 119 7.11 -15.48 8.52
N LEU A 120 7.06 -15.05 7.26
CA LEU A 120 8.26 -14.96 6.41
C LEU A 120 8.79 -13.52 6.48
N GLU A 121 10.08 -13.37 6.77
CA GLU A 121 10.84 -12.10 6.72
C GLU A 121 11.66 -12.01 5.43
#